data_AF-A0AAD9SJ24-F1
#
_entry.id   AF-A0AAD9SJ24-F1
#
_cell.length_a   1.000
_cell.length_b   1.000
_cell.length_c   1.000
_cell.angle_alpha   90.00
_cell.angle_beta   90.00
_cell.angle_gamma   90.00
#
_symmetry.space_group_name_H-M   'P 1'
#
loop_
_entity.id
_entity.type
_entity.pdbx_description
1 polymer ?
#
loop_
_entity_poly.entity_id
_entity_poly.type
_entity_poly.pdbx_seq_one_letter_code
_entity_poly.pdbx_strand_id
1 'polypeptide(L)'
;MVKYGSVQLSASNVRVNAVAPGFVRTSITATTRNVLAGSFDTSKLSEEEALSSFKSDLGDLIEGSQYYYQRVAEPEEIANIGVFLASHLSASINGQNIVADSGKTVAALGETVIGPISPMVPF
;
A
#
# COMPACT_ATOMS: atom_id res chain seq x y z
N MET A 1 6.38 -16.52 4.95
CA MET A 1 7.00 -17.02 3.70
C MET A 1 8.27 -16.26 3.31
N VAL A 2 8.25 -14.92 3.22
CA VAL A 2 9.41 -14.10 2.78
C VAL A 2 10.74 -14.46 3.44
N LYS A 3 10.80 -14.51 4.79
CA LYS A 3 12.03 -14.82 5.54
C LYS A 3 12.65 -16.19 5.23
N TYR A 4 11.80 -17.19 5.00
CA TYR A 4 12.28 -18.53 4.65
C TYR A 4 12.77 -18.57 3.20
N GLY A 5 11.99 -18.00 2.27
CA GLY A 5 12.38 -17.90 0.87
C GLY A 5 13.68 -17.13 0.66
N SER A 6 13.92 -16.05 1.42
CA SER A 6 15.16 -15.29 1.35
C SER A 6 16.40 -16.08 1.74
N VAL A 7 16.26 -17.03 2.68
CA VAL A 7 17.37 -17.91 3.09
C VAL A 7 17.54 -19.03 2.05
N GLN A 8 16.45 -19.66 1.63
CA GLN A 8 16.48 -20.79 0.67
C GLN A 8 17.05 -20.39 -0.68
N LEU A 9 16.75 -19.18 -1.17
CA LEU A 9 17.20 -18.70 -2.48
C LEU A 9 18.53 -17.93 -2.43
N SER A 10 19.12 -17.78 -1.24
CA SER A 10 20.40 -17.05 -1.07
C SER A 10 21.54 -17.67 -1.86
N ALA A 11 21.63 -19.01 -1.91
CA ALA A 11 22.65 -19.72 -2.68
C ALA A 11 22.54 -19.51 -4.19
N SER A 12 21.35 -19.12 -4.68
CA SER A 12 21.11 -18.76 -6.09
C SER A 12 21.31 -17.28 -6.37
N ASN A 13 21.83 -16.51 -5.39
CA ASN A 13 22.00 -15.06 -5.47
C ASN A 13 20.70 -14.29 -5.77
N VAL A 14 19.57 -14.80 -5.27
CA VAL A 14 18.25 -14.18 -5.41
C VAL A 14 17.80 -13.59 -4.07
N ARG A 15 17.48 -12.30 -4.08
CA ARG A 15 16.89 -11.60 -2.93
C ARG A 15 15.37 -11.75 -2.96
N VAL A 16 14.76 -11.92 -1.79
CA VAL A 16 13.31 -12.05 -1.62
C VAL A 16 12.84 -11.02 -0.62
N ASN A 17 11.95 -10.13 -1.06
CA ASN A 17 11.32 -9.10 -0.23
C ASN A 17 9.82 -9.06 -0.56
N ALA A 18 9.04 -8.41 0.29
CA ALA A 18 7.62 -8.11 0.04
C ALA A 18 7.33 -6.64 0.27
N VAL A 19 6.35 -6.13 -0.48
CA VAL A 19 5.73 -4.82 -0.28
C VAL A 19 4.30 -5.09 0.16
N ALA A 20 3.92 -4.56 1.32
CA ALA A 20 2.58 -4.64 1.89
C ALA A 20 1.92 -3.25 1.77
N PRO A 21 1.24 -2.97 0.64
CA PRO A 21 0.59 -1.68 0.43
C PRO A 21 -0.64 -1.53 1.33
N GLY A 22 -0.93 -0.27 1.69
CA GLY A 22 -2.20 0.10 2.30
C GLY A 22 -3.29 0.39 1.27
N PHE A 23 -4.14 1.37 1.56
CA PHE A 23 -5.10 1.87 0.57
C PHE A 23 -4.38 2.62 -0.55
N VAL A 24 -4.47 2.06 -1.75
CA VAL A 24 -3.89 2.61 -3.00
C VAL A 24 -5.02 2.82 -3.99
N ARG A 25 -4.97 3.92 -4.76
CA ARG A 25 -5.97 4.26 -5.78
C ARG A 25 -5.89 3.28 -6.96
N THR A 26 -6.52 2.12 -6.79
CA THR A 26 -6.59 1.04 -7.78
C THR A 26 -8.03 0.58 -7.94
N SER A 27 -8.33 -0.16 -9.01
CA SER A 27 -9.67 -0.70 -9.30
C SER A 27 -10.05 -1.93 -8.45
N ILE A 28 -9.25 -2.30 -7.44
CA ILE A 28 -9.45 -3.54 -6.67
C ILE A 28 -10.81 -3.57 -5.98
N THR A 29 -11.29 -2.43 -5.46
CA THR A 29 -12.57 -2.35 -4.75
C THR A 29 -13.76 -2.53 -5.68
N ALA A 30 -13.75 -1.86 -6.85
CA ALA A 30 -14.73 -2.06 -7.92
C ALA A 30 -14.81 -3.54 -8.34
N THR A 31 -13.65 -4.12 -8.62
CA THR A 31 -13.55 -5.50 -9.12
C THR A 31 -14.04 -6.49 -8.06
N THR A 32 -13.67 -6.26 -6.80
CA THR A 32 -14.13 -7.10 -5.67
C THR A 32 -15.65 -7.06 -5.54
N ARG A 33 -16.28 -5.89 -5.66
CA ARG A 33 -17.74 -5.76 -5.63
C ARG A 33 -18.41 -6.55 -6.76
N ASN A 34 -17.89 -6.45 -7.98
CA ASN A 34 -18.43 -7.18 -9.13
C ASN A 34 -18.31 -8.69 -8.96
N VAL A 35 -17.16 -9.16 -8.50
CA VAL A 35 -16.93 -10.59 -8.20
C VAL A 35 -17.86 -11.09 -7.11
N LEU A 36 -18.04 -10.33 -6.03
CA LEU A 36 -18.99 -10.67 -4.96
C LEU A 36 -20.46 -10.68 -5.45
N ALA A 37 -20.80 -9.85 -6.43
CA ALA A 37 -22.09 -9.87 -7.12
C ALA A 37 -22.22 -11.01 -8.16
N GLY A 38 -21.24 -11.91 -8.25
CA GLY A 38 -21.24 -13.07 -9.15
C GLY A 38 -20.81 -12.75 -10.58
N SER A 39 -20.34 -11.54 -10.85
CA SER A 39 -19.87 -11.10 -12.17
C SER A 39 -18.34 -11.13 -12.23
N PHE A 40 -17.79 -12.06 -13.02
CA PHE A 40 -16.34 -12.21 -13.24
C PHE A 40 -15.89 -11.52 -14.54
N ASP A 41 -16.40 -10.32 -14.79
CA ASP A 41 -15.95 -9.58 -15.96
C ASP A 41 -14.52 -9.08 -15.74
N THR A 42 -13.61 -9.54 -16.60
CA THR A 42 -12.20 -9.13 -16.61
C THR A 42 -11.94 -7.91 -17.49
N SER A 43 -13.00 -7.32 -18.08
CA SER A 43 -12.90 -6.09 -18.85
C SER A 43 -12.32 -4.96 -17.98
N LYS A 44 -11.50 -4.09 -18.61
CA LYS A 44 -10.98 -2.91 -17.90
C LYS A 44 -12.14 -1.99 -17.58
N LEU A 45 -12.40 -1.82 -16.29
CA LEU A 45 -13.28 -0.76 -15.78
C LEU A 45 -12.76 0.60 -16.27
N SER A 46 -13.67 1.52 -16.58
CA SER A 46 -13.26 2.90 -16.85
C SER A 46 -12.66 3.51 -15.57
N GLU A 47 -11.71 4.43 -15.73
CA GLU A 47 -11.06 5.09 -14.59
C GLU A 47 -12.06 5.83 -13.70
N GLU A 48 -13.12 6.39 -14.30
CA GLU A 48 -14.18 7.10 -13.59
C GLU A 48 -15.02 6.16 -12.71
N GLU A 49 -15.38 4.99 -13.21
CA GLU A 49 -16.12 3.97 -12.44
C GLU A 49 -15.27 3.43 -11.28
N ALA A 50 -13.99 3.14 -11.55
CA ALA A 50 -13.06 2.69 -10.54
C ALA A 50 -12.90 3.74 -9.43
N LEU A 51 -12.79 5.02 -9.78
CA LEU A 51 -12.66 6.12 -8.83
C LEU A 51 -13.93 6.35 -8.01
N SER A 52 -15.10 6.28 -8.65
CA SER A 52 -16.40 6.44 -8.00
C SER A 52 -16.64 5.34 -6.96
N SER A 53 -16.39 4.09 -7.35
CA SER A 53 -16.49 2.95 -6.44
C SER A 53 -15.55 3.08 -5.25
N PHE A 54 -14.30 3.48 -5.50
CA PHE A 54 -13.29 3.69 -4.48
C PHE A 54 -13.73 4.75 -3.46
N LYS A 55 -14.27 5.88 -3.93
CA LYS A 55 -14.83 6.93 -3.05
C LYS A 55 -16.03 6.43 -2.25
N SER A 56 -16.92 5.64 -2.86
CA SER A 56 -18.08 5.06 -2.17
C SER A 56 -17.69 4.06 -1.09
N ASP A 57 -16.63 3.27 -1.32
CA ASP A 57 -16.23 2.19 -0.42
C ASP A 57 -15.31 2.65 0.71
N LEU A 58 -14.51 3.68 0.46
CA LEU A 58 -13.45 4.11 1.36
C LEU A 58 -13.62 5.57 1.80
N GLY A 59 -14.69 6.26 1.41
CA GLY A 59 -14.91 7.72 1.55
C GLY A 59 -14.43 8.34 2.87
N ASP A 60 -14.92 7.84 4.00
CA ASP A 60 -14.60 8.40 5.33
C ASP A 60 -13.13 8.16 5.76
N LEU A 61 -12.41 7.25 5.09
CA LEU A 61 -10.98 7.00 5.30
C LEU A 61 -10.09 7.92 4.44
N ILE A 62 -10.69 8.76 3.59
CA ILE A 62 -10.02 9.62 2.60
C ILE A 62 -10.22 11.11 2.91
N GLU A 63 -11.21 11.48 3.73
CA GLU A 63 -11.42 12.85 4.20
C GLU A 63 -10.48 13.18 5.38
N GLY A 64 -9.19 13.32 5.10
CA GLY A 64 -8.20 13.67 6.11
C GLY A 64 -6.99 14.43 5.53
N SER A 65 -6.55 15.43 6.29
CA SER A 65 -5.59 16.48 5.91
C SER A 65 -4.20 15.98 5.48
N GLN A 66 -3.43 16.89 4.87
CA GLN A 66 -2.00 16.93 4.45
C GLN A 66 -0.96 15.95 5.06
N TYR A 67 -1.24 15.19 6.13
CA TYR A 67 -0.32 14.24 6.75
C TYR A 67 -0.26 12.90 6.01
N TYR A 68 0.91 12.27 6.07
CA TYR A 68 1.21 11.07 5.29
C TYR A 68 0.19 9.94 5.53
N TYR A 69 -0.29 9.71 6.76
CA TYR A 69 -1.15 8.55 7.05
C TYR A 69 -2.63 8.72 6.69
N GLN A 70 -3.18 9.94 6.61
CA GLN A 70 -4.61 10.22 6.34
C GLN A 70 -4.97 10.38 4.85
N ARG A 71 -4.12 9.86 3.95
CA ARG A 71 -4.38 9.92 2.49
C ARG A 71 -4.33 8.56 1.83
N VAL A 72 -4.82 8.50 0.60
CA VAL A 72 -4.68 7.35 -0.30
C VAL A 72 -3.35 7.46 -1.05
N ALA A 73 -2.62 6.35 -1.17
CA ALA A 73 -1.42 6.28 -1.99
C ALA A 73 -1.75 6.17 -3.48
N GLU A 74 -0.95 6.77 -4.34
CA GLU A 74 -1.04 6.55 -5.79
C GLU A 74 -0.26 5.27 -6.18
N PRO A 75 -0.67 4.54 -7.23
CA PRO A 75 -0.01 3.29 -7.65
C PRO A 75 1.49 3.44 -7.90
N GLU A 76 1.93 4.58 -8.42
CA GLU A 76 3.32 4.91 -8.71
C GLU A 76 4.19 4.86 -7.46
N GLU A 77 3.63 5.23 -6.30
CA GLU A 77 4.36 5.22 -5.03
C GLU A 77 4.75 3.80 -4.62
N ILE A 78 3.85 2.83 -4.85
CA ILE A 78 4.10 1.42 -4.60
C ILE A 78 5.06 0.85 -5.65
N ALA A 79 4.88 1.23 -6.92
CA ALA A 79 5.75 0.82 -8.01
C ALA A 79 7.21 1.25 -7.77
N ASN A 80 7.44 2.46 -7.28
CA ASN A 80 8.76 2.99 -6.95
C ASN A 80 9.49 2.13 -5.91
N ILE A 81 8.78 1.61 -4.90
CA ILE A 81 9.34 0.68 -3.91
C ILE A 81 9.76 -0.63 -4.60
N GLY A 82 8.94 -1.14 -5.51
CA GLY A 82 9.27 -2.31 -6.33
C GLY A 82 10.53 -2.11 -7.17
N VAL A 83 10.64 -0.96 -7.85
CA VAL A 83 11.83 -0.58 -8.63
C VAL A 83 13.07 -0.49 -7.74
N PHE A 84 12.97 0.14 -6.57
CA PHE A 84 14.06 0.19 -5.60
C PHE A 84 14.51 -1.20 -5.16
N LEU A 85 13.57 -2.09 -4.82
CA LEU A 85 13.85 -3.47 -4.42
C LEU A 85 14.45 -4.30 -5.55
N ALA A 86 14.10 -4.02 -6.81
CA ALA A 86 14.70 -4.67 -7.98
C ALA A 86 16.12 -4.14 -8.29
N SER A 87 16.43 -2.89 -7.91
CA SER A 87 17.71 -2.24 -8.18
C SER A 87 18.86 -2.70 -7.27
N HIS A 88 20.09 -2.35 -7.65
CA HIS A 88 21.28 -2.55 -6.80
C HIS A 88 21.31 -1.66 -5.55
N LEU A 89 20.51 -0.59 -5.48
CA LEU A 89 20.46 0.31 -4.33
C LEU A 89 19.96 -0.42 -3.06
N SER A 90 19.22 -1.51 -3.23
CA SER A 90 18.71 -2.34 -2.15
C SER A 90 19.52 -3.63 -1.93
N ALA A 91 20.77 -3.71 -2.42
CA ALA A 91 21.57 -4.95 -2.39
C ALA A 91 21.69 -5.59 -0.99
N SER A 92 21.69 -4.78 0.08
CA SER A 92 21.75 -5.27 1.46
C SER A 92 20.37 -5.58 2.08
N ILE A 93 19.28 -5.46 1.33
CA ILE A 93 17.90 -5.68 1.80
C ILE A 93 17.41 -7.02 1.26
N ASN A 94 17.25 -7.98 2.17
CA ASN A 94 16.74 -9.32 1.89
C ASN A 94 15.87 -9.81 3.07
N GLY A 95 14.81 -10.56 2.78
CA GLY A 95 13.92 -11.14 3.77
C GLY A 95 12.96 -10.16 4.43
N GLN A 96 12.80 -8.95 3.89
CA GLN A 96 12.01 -7.88 4.51
C GLN A 96 10.58 -7.83 4.00
N ASN A 97 9.65 -7.47 4.89
CA ASN A 97 8.28 -7.10 4.55
C ASN A 97 8.12 -5.60 4.78
N ILE A 98 8.05 -4.82 3.70
CA ILE A 98 7.98 -3.37 3.74
C ILE A 98 6.52 -2.94 3.76
N VAL A 99 6.07 -2.37 4.87
CA VAL A 99 4.72 -1.80 4.99
C VAL A 99 4.70 -0.42 4.32
N ALA A 100 3.89 -0.30 3.27
CA ALA A 100 3.77 0.88 2.41
C ALA A 100 2.34 1.41 2.42
N ASP A 101 1.85 1.80 3.60
CA ASP A 101 0.47 2.25 3.85
C ASP A 101 0.39 3.69 4.38
N SER A 102 1.51 4.39 4.31
CA SER A 102 1.74 5.71 4.85
C SER A 102 1.59 5.83 6.38
N GLY A 103 1.70 4.73 7.12
CA GLY A 103 1.63 4.71 8.59
C GLY A 103 0.24 4.44 9.16
N LYS A 104 -0.72 4.00 8.34
CA LYS A 104 -2.09 3.67 8.80
C LYS A 104 -2.10 2.52 9.80
N THR A 105 -1.33 1.46 9.55
CA THR A 105 -1.20 0.31 10.44
C THR A 105 -0.66 0.74 11.80
N VAL A 106 0.39 1.55 11.81
CA VAL A 106 1.01 2.06 13.05
C VAL A 106 0.04 2.98 13.80
N ALA A 107 -0.67 3.86 13.09
CA ALA A 107 -1.67 4.75 13.69
C ALA A 107 -2.85 3.97 14.29
N ALA A 108 -3.32 2.91 13.62
CA ALA A 108 -4.43 2.09 14.09
C ALA A 108 -4.05 1.25 15.34
N LEU A 109 -2.80 0.81 15.44
CA LEU A 109 -2.31 0.01 16.56
C LEU A 109 -1.91 0.86 17.78
N GLY A 110 -1.87 2.18 17.66
CA GLY A 110 -1.53 3.07 18.77
C GLY A 110 -0.09 2.89 19.27
N GLU A 111 0.82 2.39 18.44
CA GLU A 111 2.22 2.12 18.80
C GLU A 111 3.06 3.39 19.04
N THR A 112 2.42 4.57 18.98
CA THR A 112 3.05 5.85 19.29
C THR A 112 2.82 6.22 20.76
N VAL A 113 3.89 6.56 21.47
CA VAL A 113 3.87 6.93 22.90
C VAL A 113 2.94 8.11 23.23
N ILE A 114 2.74 9.01 22.27
CA ILE A 114 2.05 10.31 22.46
C ILE A 114 0.82 10.51 21.57
N GLY A 115 0.46 9.52 20.74
CA GLY A 115 -0.54 9.70 19.68
C GLY A 115 -0.10 10.68 18.58
N PRO A 116 -0.98 11.02 17.63
CA PRO A 116 -0.69 12.04 16.63
C PRO A 116 -0.57 13.41 17.29
N ILE A 117 0.55 14.09 17.06
CA ILE A 117 0.76 15.47 17.49
C ILE A 117 -0.02 16.38 16.53
N SER A 118 -0.74 17.36 17.07
CA SER A 118 -1.42 18.36 16.24
C SER A 118 -0.44 19.10 15.32
N PRO A 119 -0.86 19.47 14.10
CA PRO A 119 -0.13 20.41 13.24
C PRO A 119 0.51 21.56 14.03
N MET A 120 1.80 21.81 13.83
CA MET A 120 2.35 23.10 14.22
C MET A 120 1.84 24.14 13.23
N VAL A 121 1.08 25.11 13.71
CA VAL A 121 0.68 26.28 12.93
C VAL A 121 1.80 27.31 13.11
N PRO A 122 2.65 27.58 12.10
CA PRO A 122 3.59 28.69 12.21
C PRO A 122 2.79 30.00 12.33
N PHE A 123 3.24 30.84 13.26
CA PHE A 123 2.68 32.17 13.55
C PHE A 123 2.74 33.12 12.36
#